data_AF-A0A5H2Y024-F1
#
_entry.id   AF-A0A5H2Y024-F1
#
_cell.length_a   1.000
_cell.length_b   1.000
_cell.length_c   1.000
_cell.angle_alpha   90.00
_cell.angle_beta   90.00
_cell.angle_gamma   90.00
#
_symmetry.space_group_name_H-M   'P 1'
#
loop_
_entity.id
_entity.type
_entity.pdbx_description
1 polymer ?
#
loop_
_entity_poly.entity_id
_entity_poly.type
_entity_poly.pdbx_seq_one_letter_code
_entity_poly.pdbx_strand_id
1 'polypeptide(L)'
;MRTPSSALQAPQALMLIYVSPSDVFRKLTDSRHLSWLVFLLIFAMYMISNLVFFGAIDPDWVVNKQLAAAGELSQSEREELGRVFRKFAEYSGVSGGIISMIMTLLASLALAGYYMVIGNSADRKIEFNDWFLFTLCTQLPIVVKYLGFLLLFFVTPSHELELNLAGYSSLNQLFLGLNSTDVLYQWAEYLDIFYLWQIALAAVGLHIWCQFSYSKSVALASAPYLAIFITWLLLI
;
A
#
# COMPACT_ATOMS: atom_id res chain seq x y z
N MET A 1 -31.48 -19.80 21.05
CA MET A 1 -30.29 -20.55 20.60
C MET A 1 -29.50 -19.65 19.66
N ARG A 2 -28.34 -19.13 20.08
CA ARG A 2 -27.40 -18.46 19.18
C ARG A 2 -26.62 -19.56 18.48
N THR A 3 -26.80 -19.72 17.17
CA THR A 3 -25.91 -20.55 16.35
C THR A 3 -24.48 -20.07 16.57
N PRO A 4 -23.49 -20.96 16.78
CA PRO A 4 -22.10 -20.54 16.84
C PRO A 4 -21.77 -19.85 15.52
N SER A 5 -21.38 -18.58 15.59
CA SER A 5 -20.82 -17.84 14.46
C SER A 5 -19.62 -18.65 13.98
N SER A 6 -19.75 -19.34 12.85
CA SER A 6 -18.63 -20.04 12.25
C SER A 6 -17.56 -18.99 11.93
N ALA A 7 -16.39 -19.12 12.54
CA ALA A 7 -15.24 -18.27 12.26
C ALA A 7 -15.04 -18.14 10.74
N LEU A 8 -14.68 -16.95 10.28
CA LEU A 8 -14.59 -16.68 8.86
C LEU A 8 -13.42 -17.48 8.27
N GLN A 9 -13.69 -18.30 7.26
CA GLN A 9 -12.61 -19.01 6.57
C GLN A 9 -11.82 -18.02 5.70
N ALA A 10 -10.50 -18.22 5.59
CA ALA A 10 -9.63 -17.29 4.88
C ALA A 10 -10.07 -16.95 3.45
N PRO A 11 -10.45 -17.90 2.57
CA PRO A 11 -10.88 -17.58 1.21
C PRO A 11 -12.17 -16.75 1.18
N GLN A 12 -13.08 -17.00 2.12
CA GLN A 12 -14.32 -16.24 2.25
C GLN A 12 -14.03 -14.81 2.70
N ALA A 13 -13.07 -14.60 3.62
CA ALA A 13 -12.67 -13.27 4.09
C ALA A 13 -12.11 -12.42 2.94
N LEU A 14 -11.22 -13.02 2.16
CA LEU A 14 -10.55 -12.37 1.05
C LEU A 14 -11.50 -12.05 -0.10
N MET A 15 -12.54 -12.84 -0.34
CA MET A 15 -13.55 -12.52 -1.35
C MET A 15 -14.56 -11.49 -0.83
N LEU A 16 -15.10 -11.71 0.36
CA LEU A 16 -16.19 -10.91 0.91
C LEU A 16 -15.74 -9.50 1.30
N ILE A 17 -14.46 -9.25 1.56
CA ILE A 17 -13.99 -7.89 1.85
C ILE A 17 -14.26 -6.92 0.69
N TYR A 18 -14.26 -7.42 -0.55
CA TYR A 18 -14.50 -6.60 -1.74
C TYR A 18 -15.99 -6.47 -2.09
N VAL A 19 -16.82 -7.42 -1.66
CA VAL A 19 -18.24 -7.51 -2.05
C VAL A 19 -19.17 -7.08 -0.91
N SER A 20 -18.90 -7.58 0.29
CA SER A 20 -19.70 -7.37 1.51
C SER A 20 -18.79 -7.05 2.70
N PRO A 21 -18.01 -5.95 2.67
CA PRO A 21 -17.04 -5.61 3.73
C PRO A 21 -17.69 -5.53 5.11
N SER A 22 -18.94 -5.07 5.19
CA SER A 22 -19.68 -4.98 6.44
C SER A 22 -19.83 -6.32 7.16
N ASP A 23 -20.06 -7.41 6.41
CA ASP A 23 -20.20 -8.75 6.99
C ASP A 23 -18.87 -9.29 7.50
N VAL A 24 -17.78 -8.96 6.80
CA VAL A 24 -16.42 -9.31 7.22
C VAL A 24 -16.10 -8.63 8.54
N PHE A 25 -16.24 -7.30 8.63
CA PHE A 25 -15.90 -6.56 9.84
C PHE A 25 -16.75 -6.96 11.05
N ARG A 26 -18.00 -7.40 10.87
CA ARG A 26 -18.83 -7.93 11.96
C ARG A 26 -18.30 -9.22 12.58
N LYS A 27 -17.56 -10.04 11.83
CA LYS A 27 -17.07 -11.37 12.23
C LYS A 27 -15.55 -11.42 12.45
N LEU A 28 -14.87 -10.30 12.19
CA LEU A 28 -13.42 -10.26 12.12
C LEU A 28 -12.74 -10.48 13.49
N THR A 29 -13.38 -10.05 14.59
CA THR A 29 -12.89 -10.24 15.96
C THR A 29 -12.73 -11.71 16.35
N ASP A 30 -13.53 -12.60 15.76
CA ASP A 30 -13.46 -14.05 16.01
C ASP A 30 -12.39 -14.74 15.14
N SER A 31 -11.70 -14.00 14.26
CA SER A 31 -10.87 -14.53 13.18
C SER A 31 -9.41 -14.06 13.25
N ARG A 32 -8.88 -13.84 14.46
CA ARG A 32 -7.50 -13.35 14.71
C ARG A 32 -6.39 -14.13 14.02
N HIS A 33 -6.59 -15.42 13.77
CA HIS A 33 -5.64 -16.27 13.06
C HIS A 33 -5.41 -15.80 11.60
N LEU A 34 -6.31 -15.00 11.03
CA LEU A 34 -6.20 -14.47 9.67
C LEU A 34 -5.15 -13.36 9.54
N SER A 35 -4.71 -12.71 10.62
CA SER A 35 -3.77 -11.57 10.52
C SER A 35 -2.50 -11.93 9.79
N TRP A 36 -1.90 -13.07 10.14
CA TRP A 36 -0.70 -13.55 9.47
C TRP A 36 -0.95 -13.94 8.02
N LEU A 37 -2.11 -14.52 7.72
CA LEU A 37 -2.46 -14.90 6.35
C LEU A 37 -2.63 -13.66 5.46
N VAL A 38 -3.38 -12.66 5.92
CA VAL A 38 -3.60 -11.41 5.19
C VAL A 38 -2.28 -10.66 5.02
N PHE A 39 -1.47 -10.58 6.09
CA PHE A 39 -0.15 -9.97 6.02
C PHE A 39 0.77 -10.68 5.02
N LEU A 40 0.86 -12.01 5.07
CA LEU A 40 1.68 -12.79 4.15
C LEU A 40 1.20 -12.68 2.70
N LEU A 41 -0.11 -12.56 2.46
CA LEU A 41 -0.65 -12.31 1.13
C LEU A 41 -0.20 -10.94 0.60
N ILE A 42 -0.36 -9.88 1.39
CA ILE A 42 0.09 -8.53 1.03
C ILE A 42 1.60 -8.54 0.76
N PHE A 43 2.38 -9.18 1.64
CA PHE A 43 3.82 -9.33 1.48
C PHE A 43 4.18 -10.08 0.18
N ALA A 44 3.53 -11.20 -0.09
CA ALA A 44 3.75 -11.98 -1.30
C ALA A 44 3.50 -11.12 -2.54
N MET A 45 2.47 -10.27 -2.55
CA MET A 45 2.21 -9.36 -3.66
C MET A 45 3.32 -8.32 -3.85
N TYR A 46 3.82 -7.72 -2.76
CA TYR A 46 4.98 -6.82 -2.83
C TYR A 46 6.21 -7.53 -3.39
N MET A 47 6.52 -8.72 -2.86
CA MET A 47 7.70 -9.48 -3.21
C MET A 47 7.65 -9.96 -4.66
N ILE A 48 6.57 -10.63 -5.07
CA ILE A 48 6.39 -11.14 -6.43
C ILE A 48 6.46 -9.98 -7.43
N SER A 49 5.80 -8.86 -7.16
CA SER A 49 5.80 -7.70 -8.07
C SER A 49 7.20 -7.13 -8.27
N ASN A 50 7.96 -6.95 -7.19
CA ASN A 50 9.34 -6.44 -7.30
C ASN A 50 10.28 -7.45 -7.97
N LEU A 51 10.16 -8.75 -7.65
CA LEU A 51 10.98 -9.80 -8.27
C LEU A 51 10.69 -9.95 -9.76
N VAL A 52 9.43 -9.91 -10.17
CA VAL A 52 9.03 -9.98 -11.58
C VAL A 52 9.54 -8.77 -12.34
N PHE A 53 9.34 -7.56 -11.80
CA PHE A 53 9.75 -6.32 -12.46
C PHE A 53 11.27 -6.22 -12.62
N PHE A 54 12.01 -6.30 -11.51
CA PHE A 54 13.47 -6.13 -11.55
C PHE A 54 14.21 -7.36 -12.07
N GLY A 55 13.62 -8.56 -11.97
CA GLY A 55 14.23 -9.79 -12.51
C GLY A 55 14.13 -9.92 -14.03
N ALA A 56 13.19 -9.22 -14.66
CA ALA A 56 12.99 -9.22 -16.11
C ALA A 56 13.72 -8.07 -16.83
N ILE A 57 14.30 -7.13 -16.08
CA ILE A 57 14.95 -5.93 -16.60
C ILE A 57 16.47 -6.04 -16.42
N ASP A 58 17.23 -5.59 -17.42
CA ASP A 58 18.69 -5.52 -17.33
C ASP A 58 19.12 -4.55 -16.20
N PRO A 59 19.96 -4.98 -15.25
CA PRO A 59 20.52 -4.11 -14.21
C PRO A 59 21.13 -2.82 -14.77
N ASP A 60 21.79 -2.85 -15.93
CA ASP A 60 22.37 -1.66 -16.55
C ASP A 60 21.31 -0.68 -17.06
N TRP A 61 20.14 -1.18 -17.48
CA TRP A 61 19.01 -0.32 -17.81
C TRP A 61 18.52 0.44 -16.58
N VAL A 62 18.42 -0.24 -15.43
CA VAL A 62 18.01 0.37 -14.15
C VAL A 62 19.00 1.45 -13.73
N VAL A 63 20.31 1.14 -13.78
CA VAL A 63 21.37 2.10 -13.47
C VAL A 63 21.29 3.32 -14.39
N ASN A 64 21.14 3.12 -15.69
CA ASN A 64 21.07 4.23 -16.66
C ASN A 64 19.85 5.13 -16.41
N LYS A 65 18.69 4.55 -16.10
CA LYS A 65 17.49 5.31 -15.76
C LYS A 65 17.64 6.07 -14.44
N GLN A 66 18.29 5.48 -13.42
CA GLN A 66 18.58 6.17 -12.16
C GLN A 66 19.59 7.30 -12.32
N LEU A 67 20.64 7.10 -13.12
CA LEU A 67 21.61 8.16 -13.45
C LEU A 67 20.95 9.30 -14.22
N ALA A 68 20.05 8.99 -15.14
CA ALA A 68 19.27 10.01 -15.86
C ALA A 68 18.36 10.80 -14.91
N ALA A 69 17.75 10.14 -13.92
CA ALA A 69 16.93 10.78 -12.90
C ALA A 69 17.73 11.64 -11.91
N ALA A 70 19.03 11.37 -11.73
CA ALA A 70 19.91 12.14 -10.84
C ALA A 70 20.32 13.52 -11.41
N GLY A 71 19.99 13.80 -12.67
CA GLY A 71 20.26 15.10 -13.31
C GLY A 71 21.66 15.20 -13.92
N GLU A 72 22.16 16.43 -14.08
CA GLU A 72 23.49 16.69 -14.62
C GLU A 72 24.57 16.38 -13.57
N LEU A 73 25.37 15.35 -13.84
CA LEU A 73 26.50 14.93 -13.02
C LEU A 73 27.80 15.13 -13.80
N SER A 74 28.88 15.51 -13.13
CA SER A 74 30.21 15.43 -13.75
C SER A 74 30.54 13.98 -14.14
N GLN A 75 31.46 13.80 -15.08
CA GLN A 75 31.86 12.46 -15.53
C GLN A 75 32.34 11.57 -14.38
N SER A 76 33.12 12.12 -13.45
CA SER A 76 33.60 11.41 -12.25
C SER A 76 32.47 11.03 -11.30
N GLU A 77 31.52 11.93 -11.06
CA GLU A 77 30.37 11.66 -10.19
C GLU A 77 29.45 10.62 -10.80
N ARG A 78 29.24 10.68 -12.12
CA ARG A 78 28.41 9.71 -12.86
C ARG A 78 29.01 8.30 -12.80
N GLU A 79 30.33 8.18 -12.93
CA GLU A 79 31.04 6.90 -12.82
C GLU A 79 31.01 6.34 -11.39
N GLU A 80 31.19 7.19 -10.38
CA GLU A 80 31.08 6.79 -8.98
C GLU A 80 29.66 6.34 -8.62
N LEU A 81 28.66 7.17 -8.94
CA LEU A 81 27.27 6.87 -8.68
C LEU A 81 26.78 5.65 -9.47
N GLY A 82 27.24 5.49 -10.72
CA GLY A 82 26.95 4.32 -11.53
C GLY A 82 27.49 3.02 -10.92
N ARG A 83 28.69 3.05 -10.31
CA ARG A 83 29.23 1.90 -9.57
C ARG A 83 28.39 1.57 -8.34
N VAL A 84 27.90 2.58 -7.62
CA VAL A 84 27.01 2.38 -6.47
C VAL A 84 25.69 1.76 -6.92
N PHE A 85 25.01 2.36 -7.91
CA PHE A 85 23.75 1.84 -8.43
C PHE A 85 23.89 0.41 -8.96
N ARG A 86 24.96 0.08 -9.69
CA ARG A 86 25.17 -1.28 -10.21
C ARG A 86 25.30 -2.32 -9.10
N LYS A 87 25.94 -1.98 -7.97
CA LYS A 87 26.00 -2.88 -6.79
C LYS A 87 24.62 -3.15 -6.18
N PHE A 88 23.70 -2.20 -6.24
CA PHE A 88 22.34 -2.35 -5.72
C PHE A 88 21.35 -2.88 -6.76
N ALA A 89 21.63 -2.71 -8.05
CA ALA A 89 20.77 -3.11 -9.16
C ALA A 89 20.47 -4.62 -9.11
N GLU A 90 21.49 -5.46 -8.86
CA GLU A 90 21.33 -6.92 -8.72
C GLU A 90 20.37 -7.32 -7.60
N TYR A 91 20.32 -6.53 -6.52
CA TYR A 91 19.47 -6.79 -5.36
C TYR A 91 18.17 -5.98 -5.37
N SER A 92 17.89 -5.19 -6.41
CA SER A 92 16.79 -4.22 -6.41
C SER A 92 15.42 -4.87 -6.21
N GLY A 93 15.20 -6.05 -6.81
CA GLY A 93 13.95 -6.79 -6.62
C GLY A 93 13.74 -7.26 -5.17
N VAL A 94 14.74 -7.96 -4.60
CA VAL A 94 14.65 -8.49 -3.23
C VAL A 94 14.63 -7.35 -2.20
N SER A 95 15.56 -6.39 -2.31
CA SER A 95 15.64 -5.27 -1.38
C SER A 95 14.41 -4.37 -1.46
N GLY A 96 13.92 -4.06 -2.66
CA GLY A 96 12.68 -3.30 -2.87
C GLY A 96 11.46 -3.98 -2.24
N GLY A 97 11.33 -5.30 -2.42
CA GLY A 97 10.27 -6.09 -1.78
C GLY A 97 10.35 -6.09 -0.25
N ILE A 98 11.55 -6.29 0.32
CA ILE A 98 11.76 -6.28 1.78
C ILE A 98 11.51 -4.90 2.37
N ILE A 99 12.05 -3.85 1.77
CA ILE A 99 11.86 -2.46 2.24
C ILE A 99 10.37 -2.10 2.20
N SER A 100 9.69 -2.40 1.09
CA SER A 100 8.24 -2.17 0.97
C SER A 100 7.45 -2.92 2.04
N MET A 101 7.81 -4.16 2.34
CA MET A 101 7.20 -4.94 3.41
C MET A 101 7.38 -4.28 4.78
N ILE A 102 8.61 -3.92 5.13
CA ILE A 102 8.93 -3.33 6.44
C ILE A 102 8.18 -2.00 6.60
N MET A 103 8.22 -1.13 5.60
CA MET A 103 7.53 0.15 5.64
C MET A 103 6.02 -0.02 5.75
N THR A 104 5.44 -0.97 5.01
CA THR A 104 4.01 -1.29 5.10
C THR A 104 3.66 -1.81 6.49
N LEU A 105 4.43 -2.75 7.04
CA LEU A 105 4.20 -3.29 8.38
C LEU A 105 4.23 -2.19 9.45
N LEU A 106 5.23 -1.30 9.41
CA LEU A 106 5.33 -0.17 10.33
C LEU A 106 4.13 0.78 10.20
N ALA A 107 3.73 1.09 8.96
CA ALA A 107 2.54 1.91 8.71
C ALA A 107 1.26 1.23 9.25
N SER A 108 1.11 -0.08 9.05
CA SER A 108 -0.05 -0.84 9.54
C SER A 108 -0.08 -0.90 11.07
N LEU A 109 1.07 -1.05 11.74
CA LEU A 109 1.16 -1.01 13.20
C LEU A 109 0.79 0.38 13.74
N ALA A 110 1.32 1.44 13.13
CA ALA A 110 0.98 2.81 13.51
C ALA A 110 -0.51 3.12 13.31
N LEU A 111 -1.07 2.71 12.17
CA LEU A 111 -2.48 2.93 11.86
C LEU A 111 -3.41 2.09 12.75
N ALA A 112 -3.04 0.86 13.08
CA ALA A 112 -3.75 0.04 14.08
C ALA A 112 -3.74 0.71 15.46
N GLY A 113 -2.59 1.27 15.88
CA GLY A 113 -2.48 2.05 17.11
C GLY A 113 -3.39 3.27 17.09
N TYR A 114 -3.40 4.03 15.99
CA TYR A 114 -4.32 5.16 15.79
C TYR A 114 -5.79 4.74 15.93
N TYR A 115 -6.22 3.70 15.21
CA TYR A 115 -7.60 3.22 15.27
C TYR A 115 -7.98 2.70 16.66
N MET A 116 -7.04 2.04 17.35
CA MET A 116 -7.23 1.62 18.73
C MET A 116 -7.48 2.80 19.67
N VAL A 117 -6.71 3.89 19.55
CA VAL A 117 -6.86 5.08 20.40
C VAL A 117 -8.20 5.77 20.17
N ILE A 118 -8.61 5.97 18.91
CA ILE A 118 -9.86 6.67 18.61
C ILE A 118 -11.11 5.79 18.83
N GLY A 119 -10.95 4.48 18.71
CA GLY A 119 -12.05 3.52 18.68
C GLY A 119 -12.40 2.91 20.03
N ASN A 120 -11.42 2.83 20.95
CA ASN A 120 -11.66 2.34 22.30
C ASN A 120 -12.22 3.44 23.21
N SER A 121 -13.12 3.03 24.11
CA SER A 121 -13.70 3.88 25.14
C SER A 121 -13.64 3.19 26.51
N ALA A 122 -14.09 3.87 27.57
CA ALA A 122 -14.15 3.30 28.91
C ALA A 122 -14.96 1.98 28.93
N ASP A 123 -16.05 1.93 28.16
CA ASP A 123 -17.01 0.83 28.14
C ASP A 123 -16.75 -0.22 27.05
N ARG A 124 -15.85 0.05 26.10
CA ARG A 124 -15.52 -0.86 24.99
C ARG A 124 -14.02 -0.85 24.71
N LYS A 125 -13.36 -1.96 25.03
CA LYS A 125 -11.94 -2.18 24.76
C LYS A 125 -11.77 -3.35 23.79
N ILE A 126 -11.36 -3.03 22.58
CA ILE A 126 -10.92 -3.99 21.57
C ILE A 126 -9.39 -4.08 21.66
N GLU A 127 -8.85 -5.28 21.56
CA GLU A 127 -7.40 -5.52 21.70
C GLU A 127 -6.62 -5.04 20.47
N PHE A 128 -5.34 -4.71 20.66
CA PHE A 128 -4.48 -4.24 19.57
C PHE A 128 -4.41 -5.22 18.40
N ASN A 129 -4.38 -6.53 18.67
CA ASN A 129 -4.32 -7.55 17.62
C ASN A 129 -5.54 -7.55 16.70
N ASP A 130 -6.72 -7.23 17.24
CA ASP A 130 -7.94 -7.09 16.44
C ASP A 130 -7.85 -5.83 15.57
N TRP A 131 -7.40 -4.70 16.13
CA TRP A 131 -7.14 -3.48 15.36
C TRP A 131 -6.05 -3.64 14.30
N PHE A 132 -5.06 -4.50 14.55
CA PHE A 132 -4.05 -4.83 13.56
C PHE A 132 -4.62 -5.67 12.43
N LEU A 133 -5.41 -6.71 12.73
CA LEU A 133 -6.14 -7.48 11.71
C LEU A 133 -7.05 -6.58 10.88
N PHE A 134 -7.80 -5.70 11.55
CA PHE A 134 -8.63 -4.68 10.93
C PHE A 134 -7.85 -3.88 9.91
N THR A 135 -6.72 -3.30 10.31
CA THR A 135 -5.87 -2.49 9.44
C THR A 135 -5.33 -3.28 8.25
N LEU A 136 -4.91 -4.53 8.46
CA LEU A 136 -4.47 -5.39 7.35
C LEU A 136 -5.60 -5.67 6.36
N CYS A 137 -6.82 -5.91 6.85
CA CYS A 137 -7.99 -6.12 5.99
C CYS A 137 -8.38 -4.87 5.20
N THR A 138 -8.26 -3.67 5.77
CA THR A 138 -8.53 -2.43 5.02
C THR A 138 -7.49 -2.18 3.93
N GLN A 139 -6.29 -2.75 4.06
CA GLN A 139 -5.20 -2.66 3.08
C GLN A 139 -5.29 -3.69 1.94
N LEU A 140 -6.22 -4.65 1.98
CA LEU A 140 -6.38 -5.66 0.93
C LEU A 140 -6.53 -5.12 -0.51
N PRO A 141 -7.07 -3.92 -0.78
CA PRO A 141 -7.02 -3.32 -2.12
C PRO A 141 -5.61 -3.25 -2.75
N ILE A 142 -4.52 -3.27 -1.96
CA ILE A 142 -3.15 -3.40 -2.46
C ILE A 142 -2.94 -4.66 -3.31
N VAL A 143 -3.63 -5.76 -3.00
CA VAL A 143 -3.55 -6.98 -3.80
C VAL A 143 -4.07 -6.72 -5.21
N VAL A 144 -5.20 -6.01 -5.33
CA VAL A 144 -5.77 -5.63 -6.63
C VAL A 144 -4.83 -4.68 -7.36
N LYS A 145 -4.24 -3.69 -6.66
CA LYS A 145 -3.24 -2.78 -7.23
C LYS A 145 -2.10 -3.55 -7.90
N TYR A 146 -1.49 -4.50 -7.17
CA TYR A 146 -0.33 -5.24 -7.68
C TYR A 146 -0.69 -6.26 -8.75
N LEU A 147 -1.89 -6.85 -8.72
CA LEU A 147 -2.38 -7.66 -9.85
C LEU A 147 -2.54 -6.82 -11.11
N GLY A 148 -3.08 -5.60 -11.00
CA GLY A 148 -3.17 -4.66 -12.12
C GLY A 148 -1.79 -4.24 -12.64
N PHE A 149 -0.84 -3.98 -11.74
CA PHE A 149 0.55 -3.72 -12.10
C PHE A 149 1.18 -4.89 -12.86
N LEU A 150 1.05 -6.12 -12.37
CA LEU A 150 1.59 -7.31 -13.03
C LEU A 150 0.99 -7.50 -14.42
N LEU A 151 -0.33 -7.33 -14.56
CA LEU A 151 -1.01 -7.38 -15.84
C LEU A 151 -0.43 -6.32 -16.80
N LEU A 152 -0.31 -5.08 -16.32
CA LEU A 152 0.25 -3.98 -17.11
C LEU A 152 1.69 -4.29 -17.55
N PHE A 153 2.53 -4.73 -16.62
CA PHE A 153 3.92 -5.12 -16.89
C PHE A 153 4.03 -6.18 -18.00
N PHE A 154 3.17 -7.20 -18.00
CA PHE A 154 3.23 -8.25 -19.02
C PHE A 154 2.69 -7.83 -20.39
N VAL A 155 1.85 -6.79 -20.48
CA VAL A 155 1.34 -6.27 -21.76
C VAL A 155 2.15 -5.10 -22.31
N THR A 156 2.89 -4.39 -21.46
CA THR A 156 3.73 -3.26 -21.86
C THR A 156 5.00 -3.75 -22.57
N PRO A 157 5.27 -3.30 -23.81
CA PRO A 157 6.52 -3.61 -24.50
C PRO A 157 7.75 -3.10 -23.74
N SER A 158 8.88 -3.82 -23.81
CA SER A 158 10.09 -3.49 -23.03
C SER A 158 10.64 -2.08 -23.24
N HIS A 159 10.39 -1.46 -24.40
CA HIS A 159 10.86 -0.10 -24.71
C HIS A 159 9.97 1.01 -24.13
N GLU A 160 8.74 0.68 -23.71
CA GLU A 160 7.78 1.58 -23.06
C GLU A 160 7.77 1.41 -21.53
N LEU A 161 8.56 0.48 -20.99
CA LEU A 161 8.65 0.27 -19.55
C LEU A 161 9.27 1.50 -18.87
N GLU A 162 8.62 1.97 -17.82
CA GLU A 162 9.12 3.03 -16.95
C GLU A 162 9.46 2.47 -15.57
N LEU A 163 10.46 3.08 -14.90
CA LEU A 163 10.85 2.69 -13.54
C LEU A 163 9.68 2.78 -12.55
N ASN A 164 8.72 3.66 -12.83
CA ASN A 164 7.59 3.92 -11.96
C ASN A 164 6.28 3.28 -12.47
N LEU A 165 6.37 2.20 -13.25
CA LEU A 165 5.19 1.48 -13.73
C LEU A 165 4.28 0.99 -12.58
N ALA A 166 4.85 0.69 -11.41
CA ALA A 166 4.09 0.32 -10.21
C ALA A 166 3.19 1.45 -9.68
N GLY A 167 3.46 2.70 -10.08
CA GLY A 167 2.67 3.90 -9.81
C GLY A 167 1.53 4.16 -10.80
N TYR A 168 1.20 3.23 -11.71
CA TYR A 168 0.17 3.43 -12.77
C TYR A 168 -1.21 3.93 -12.29
N SER A 169 -1.52 3.74 -11.01
CA SER A 169 -2.79 4.11 -10.38
C SER A 169 -2.69 5.40 -9.54
N SER A 170 -1.57 6.12 -9.66
CA SER A 170 -1.37 7.42 -9.04
C SER A 170 -2.20 8.51 -9.73
N LEU A 171 -2.47 9.58 -8.99
CA LEU A 171 -3.13 10.77 -9.52
C LEU A 171 -2.35 11.34 -10.71
N ASN A 172 -1.02 11.30 -10.63
CA ASN A 172 -0.18 11.79 -11.72
C ASN A 172 -0.41 10.99 -13.00
N GLN A 173 -0.26 9.67 -12.94
CA GLN A 173 -0.35 8.80 -14.12
C GLN A 173 -1.75 8.75 -14.73
N LEU A 174 -2.79 8.88 -13.91
CA LEU A 174 -4.17 8.80 -14.38
C LEU A 174 -4.71 10.13 -14.94
N PHE A 175 -4.24 11.28 -14.43
CA PHE A 175 -4.91 12.56 -14.70
C PHE A 175 -3.99 13.75 -15.00
N LEU A 176 -2.77 13.81 -14.45
CA LEU A 176 -1.97 15.04 -14.51
C LEU A 176 -0.83 14.98 -15.54
N GLY A 177 -0.17 13.82 -15.71
CA GLY A 177 0.93 13.66 -16.66
C GLY A 177 2.11 14.62 -16.40
N LEU A 178 2.39 14.93 -15.13
CA LEU A 178 3.51 15.79 -14.73
C LEU A 178 4.84 15.11 -15.04
N ASN A 179 5.84 15.93 -15.37
CA ASN A 179 7.22 15.47 -15.55
C ASN A 179 7.96 15.43 -14.22
N SER A 180 9.04 14.65 -14.13
CA SER A 180 9.82 14.50 -12.89
C SER A 180 10.45 15.80 -12.36
N THR A 181 10.52 16.84 -13.19
CA THR A 181 11.02 18.18 -12.82
C THR A 181 9.94 19.08 -12.21
N ASP A 182 8.67 18.70 -12.33
CA ASP A 182 7.56 19.51 -11.82
C ASP A 182 7.46 19.38 -10.29
N VAL A 183 7.23 20.52 -9.64
CA VAL A 183 7.22 20.64 -8.17
C VAL A 183 6.22 19.68 -7.51
N LEU A 184 5.07 19.45 -8.13
CA LEU A 184 4.02 18.57 -7.63
C LEU A 184 4.12 17.12 -8.10
N TYR A 185 5.14 16.78 -8.90
CA TYR A 185 5.29 15.44 -9.48
C TYR A 185 5.23 14.36 -8.41
N GLN A 186 6.15 14.41 -7.43
CA GLN A 186 6.22 13.39 -6.38
C GLN A 186 4.90 13.34 -5.59
N TRP A 187 4.36 14.48 -5.19
CA TRP A 187 3.10 14.53 -4.43
C TRP A 187 1.95 13.82 -5.17
N ALA A 188 1.78 14.09 -6.47
CA ALA A 188 0.76 13.46 -7.29
C ALA A 188 1.06 11.99 -7.60
N GLU A 189 2.34 11.63 -7.68
CA GLU A 189 2.80 10.27 -7.97
C GLU A 189 2.59 9.30 -6.81
N TYR A 190 2.65 9.80 -5.57
CA TYR A 190 2.34 8.98 -4.39
C TYR A 190 0.85 8.95 -4.04
N LEU A 191 0.04 9.90 -4.52
CA LEU A 191 -1.40 9.88 -4.25
C LEU A 191 -2.11 8.83 -5.11
N ASP A 192 -2.34 7.66 -4.53
CA ASP A 192 -2.88 6.50 -5.23
C ASP A 192 -4.40 6.33 -5.06
N ILE A 193 -5.12 6.00 -6.13
CA ILE A 193 -6.58 5.80 -6.08
C ILE A 193 -6.99 4.66 -5.12
N PHE A 194 -6.14 3.66 -4.91
CA PHE A 194 -6.39 2.56 -3.99
C PHE A 194 -6.40 3.03 -2.52
N TYR A 195 -5.81 4.17 -2.17
CA TYR A 195 -5.96 4.75 -0.83
C TYR A 195 -7.39 5.15 -0.53
N LEU A 196 -8.14 5.65 -1.53
CA LEU A 196 -9.55 5.98 -1.36
C LEU A 196 -10.36 4.72 -1.02
N TRP A 197 -10.02 3.59 -1.64
CA TRP A 197 -10.63 2.30 -1.32
C TRP A 197 -10.29 1.83 0.09
N GLN A 198 -9.02 1.95 0.51
CA GLN A 198 -8.61 1.61 1.87
C GLN A 198 -9.33 2.48 2.91
N ILE A 199 -9.46 3.78 2.67
CA ILE A 199 -10.22 4.72 3.52
C ILE A 199 -11.69 4.31 3.59
N ALA A 200 -12.30 3.95 2.47
CA ALA A 200 -13.69 3.50 2.45
C ALA A 200 -13.90 2.22 3.29
N LEU A 201 -13.01 1.23 3.17
CA LEU A 201 -13.05 0.01 3.98
C LEU A 201 -12.87 0.32 5.47
N ALA A 202 -11.89 1.17 5.81
CA ALA A 202 -11.68 1.61 7.18
C ALA A 202 -12.90 2.35 7.75
N ALA A 203 -13.54 3.20 6.97
CA ALA A 203 -14.76 3.91 7.39
C ALA A 203 -15.91 2.94 7.68
N VAL A 204 -16.14 1.95 6.81
CA VAL A 204 -17.14 0.89 7.03
C VAL A 204 -16.82 0.13 8.32
N GLY A 205 -15.57 -0.28 8.49
CA GLY A 205 -15.15 -1.03 9.66
C GLY A 205 -15.29 -0.22 10.96
N LEU A 206 -14.87 1.04 10.99
CA LEU A 206 -15.01 1.94 12.15
C LEU A 206 -16.48 2.18 12.48
N HIS A 207 -17.35 2.34 11.48
CA HIS A 207 -18.79 2.46 11.70
C HIS A 207 -19.34 1.23 12.44
N ILE A 208 -18.90 0.03 12.08
CA ILE A 208 -19.38 -1.23 12.68
C ILE A 208 -18.80 -1.43 14.08
N TRP A 209 -17.49 -1.27 14.24
CA TRP A 209 -16.80 -1.56 15.51
C TRP A 209 -17.06 -0.51 16.58
N CYS A 210 -17.14 0.77 16.19
CA CYS A 210 -17.27 1.88 17.13
C CYS A 210 -18.68 2.47 17.19
N GLN A 211 -19.60 2.04 16.31
CA GLN A 211 -20.97 2.59 16.23
C GLN A 211 -20.99 4.11 16.00
N PHE A 212 -19.95 4.65 15.36
CA PHE A 212 -19.89 6.06 14.97
C PHE A 212 -20.88 6.35 13.84
N SER A 213 -21.31 7.60 13.67
CA SER A 213 -22.03 8.00 12.46
C SER A 213 -21.14 7.83 11.22
N TYR A 214 -21.74 7.57 10.06
CA TYR A 214 -20.98 7.36 8.82
C TYR A 214 -20.00 8.50 8.53
N SER A 215 -20.44 9.75 8.66
CA SER A 215 -19.60 10.93 8.45
C SER A 215 -18.40 10.97 9.40
N LYS A 216 -18.60 10.61 10.68
CA LYS A 216 -17.50 10.54 11.65
C LYS A 216 -16.52 9.43 11.30
N SER A 217 -17.01 8.27 10.87
CA SER A 217 -16.15 7.16 10.46
C SER A 217 -15.31 7.50 9.23
N VAL A 218 -15.89 8.16 8.22
CA VAL A 218 -15.15 8.62 7.04
C VAL A 218 -14.08 9.62 7.43
N ALA A 219 -14.43 10.65 8.22
CA ALA A 219 -13.48 11.67 8.65
C ALA A 219 -12.29 11.06 9.41
N LEU A 220 -12.55 10.16 10.36
CA LEU A 220 -11.51 9.47 11.12
C LEU A 220 -10.70 8.50 10.28
N ALA A 221 -11.31 7.78 9.34
CA ALA A 221 -10.59 6.90 8.43
C ALA A 221 -9.64 7.68 7.50
N SER A 222 -10.07 8.85 7.01
CA SER A 222 -9.27 9.68 6.11
C SER A 222 -8.18 10.49 6.82
N ALA A 223 -8.34 10.77 8.12
CA ALA A 223 -7.49 11.73 8.83
C ALA A 223 -5.98 11.42 8.76
N PRO A 224 -5.50 10.17 8.93
CA PRO A 224 -4.07 9.87 8.82
C PRO A 224 -3.51 10.14 7.41
N TYR A 225 -4.27 9.78 6.38
CA TYR A 225 -3.87 10.00 4.99
C TYR A 225 -3.83 11.49 4.66
N LEU A 226 -4.88 12.24 5.02
CA LEU A 226 -4.95 13.69 4.82
C LEU A 226 -3.83 14.41 5.56
N ALA A 227 -3.54 14.01 6.80
CA ALA A 227 -2.45 14.61 7.58
C ALA A 227 -1.10 14.47 6.85
N ILE A 228 -0.79 13.29 6.30
CA ILE A 228 0.45 13.06 5.55
C ILE A 228 0.47 13.91 4.27
N PHE A 229 -0.56 13.82 3.44
CA PHE A 229 -0.57 14.50 2.13
C PHE A 229 -0.66 16.01 2.23
N ILE A 230 -1.40 16.55 3.21
CA ILE A 230 -1.48 18.00 3.45
C ILE A 230 -0.14 18.50 4.01
N THR A 231 0.43 17.81 5.00
CA THR A 231 1.73 18.22 5.56
C THR A 231 2.79 18.24 4.48
N TRP A 232 2.82 17.22 3.63
CA TRP A 232 3.76 17.20 2.52
C TRP A 232 3.51 18.35 1.53
N LEU A 233 2.26 18.60 1.13
CA LEU A 233 1.91 19.70 0.24
C LEU A 233 2.35 21.07 0.77
N LEU A 234 2.33 21.27 2.10
CA LEU A 234 2.75 22.51 2.74
C LEU A 234 4.29 22.68 2.84
N LEU A 235 5.05 21.60 2.66
CA LEU A 235 6.51 21.59 2.74
C LEU A 235 7.19 21.70 1.37
N ILE A 236 6.42 21.57 0.28
CA ILE A 236 6.86 21.73 -1.10
C ILE A 236 6.77 23.21 -1.48
#